data_AF-A0A539D4L6-F1
#
_entry.id   AF-A0A539D4L6-F1
#
_cell.length_a   1.000
_cell.length_b   1.000
_cell.length_c   1.000
_cell.angle_alpha   90.00
_cell.angle_beta   90.00
_cell.angle_gamma   90.00
#
_symmetry.space_group_name_H-M   'P 1'
#
loop_
_entity.id
_entity.type
_entity.pdbx_description
1 polymer ?
#
loop_
_entity_poly.entity_id
_entity_poly.type
_entity_poly.pdbx_seq_one_letter_code
_entity_poly.pdbx_strand_id
1 'polypeptide(L)' 'MKMMHIKGGYSIAVYDPRNSERDQQKIYGLISEDRVNFVAAADYREGSALDLIVKGLIGRMAISAGTVPDVL' A
#
# COMPACT_ATOMS: atom_id res chain seq x y z
N MET A 1 4.90 9.50 9.23
CA MET A 1 3.43 9.69 9.15
C MET A 1 2.76 9.08 10.38
N LYS A 2 3.14 9.49 11.59
CA LYS A 2 2.70 8.82 12.83
C LYS A 2 1.18 8.91 13.07
N MET A 3 0.56 10.00 12.60
CA MET A 3 -0.85 10.31 12.85
C MET A 3 -1.84 9.45 12.02
N MET A 4 -1.45 9.01 10.82
CA MET A 4 -2.30 8.19 9.95
C MET A 4 -2.45 6.77 10.49
N HIS A 5 -1.34 6.19 10.94
CA HIS A 5 -1.30 4.84 11.51
C HIS A 5 -2.14 4.75 12.80
N ILE A 6 -2.07 5.78 13.66
CA ILE A 6 -2.85 5.85 14.92
C ILE A 6 -4.37 5.90 14.65
N LYS A 7 -4.80 6.45 13.51
CA LYS A 7 -6.21 6.53 13.11
C LYS A 7 -6.67 5.35 12.24
N GLY A 8 -5.87 4.29 12.15
CA GLY A 8 -6.21 3.08 11.37
C GLY A 8 -6.05 3.23 9.86
N GLY A 9 -5.35 4.27 9.38
CA GLY A 9 -5.03 4.45 7.97
C GLY A 9 -3.82 3.62 7.54
N TYR A 10 -3.85 3.15 6.29
CA TYR A 10 -2.76 2.42 5.66
C TYR A 10 -2.06 3.25 4.59
N SER A 11 -0.77 3.02 4.42
CA SER A 11 0.07 3.73 3.46
C SER A 11 0.82 2.76 2.56
N ILE A 12 0.89 3.10 1.27
CA ILE A 12 1.59 2.32 0.25
C ILE A 12 2.63 3.24 -0.39
N ALA A 13 3.91 2.86 -0.35
CA ALA A 13 4.93 3.50 -1.15
C ALA A 13 4.89 2.92 -2.57
N VAL A 14 4.42 3.73 -3.52
CA VAL A 14 4.38 3.35 -4.94
C VAL A 14 5.62 3.91 -5.64
N TYR A 15 6.35 3.05 -6.36
CA TYR A 15 7.59 3.43 -7.02
C TYR A 15 7.60 3.11 -8.51
N ASP A 16 8.29 3.91 -9.33
CA ASP A 16 8.50 3.55 -10.73
C ASP A 16 9.50 2.38 -10.79
N PRO A 17 9.12 1.20 -11.33
CA PRO A 17 10.01 0.05 -11.43
C PRO A 17 11.21 0.27 -12.33
N ARG A 18 11.21 1.35 -13.13
CA ARG A 18 12.34 1.76 -13.99
C ARG A 18 13.32 2.68 -13.26
N ASN A 19 13.10 2.97 -11.98
CA ASN A 19 13.91 3.91 -11.22
C ASN A 19 15.34 3.43 -10.94
N SER A 20 16.19 4.41 -10.63
CA SER A 20 17.58 4.24 -10.23
C SER A 20 17.74 3.53 -8.87
N GLU A 21 18.92 2.98 -8.60
CA GLU A 21 19.29 2.36 -7.30
C GLU A 21 19.04 3.29 -6.10
N ARG A 22 19.18 4.62 -6.30
CA ARG A 22 18.92 5.62 -5.25
C ARG A 22 17.47 5.59 -4.76
N ASP A 23 16.52 5.35 -5.65
CA ASP A 23 15.11 5.31 -5.27
C ASP A 23 14.75 3.99 -4.61
N GLN A 24 15.43 2.89 -4.96
CA GLN A 24 15.34 1.63 -4.23
C GLN A 24 15.79 1.81 -2.77
N GLN A 25 16.92 2.48 -2.52
CA GLN A 25 17.38 2.76 -1.15
C GLN A 25 16.37 3.57 -0.34
N LYS A 26 15.70 4.55 -0.96
CA LYS A 26 14.64 5.32 -0.29
C LYS A 26 13.46 4.43 0.10
N ILE A 27 13.04 3.54 -0.81
CA ILE A 27 11.92 2.60 -0.57
C ILE A 27 12.27 1.65 0.57
N TYR A 28 13.49 1.11 0.57
CA TYR A 28 14.00 0.28 1.67
C TYR A 28 13.95 1.04 3.00
N GLY A 29 14.41 2.30 3.03
CA GLY A 29 14.32 3.13 4.22
C GLY A 29 12.86 3.32 4.70
N LEU A 30 11.93 3.58 3.79
CA LEU A 30 10.52 3.78 4.14
C LEU A 30 9.90 2.54 4.80
N ILE A 31 10.19 1.34 4.30
CA ILE A 31 9.66 0.10 4.88
C ILE A 31 10.40 -0.30 6.15
N SER A 32 11.73 -0.17 6.22
CA SER A 32 12.51 -0.55 7.39
C SER A 32 12.29 0.37 8.59
N GLU A 33 11.98 1.63 8.34
CA GLU A 33 11.66 2.63 9.38
C GLU A 33 10.18 2.58 9.82
N ASP A 34 9.40 1.58 9.37
CA ASP A 34 7.96 1.43 9.65
C ASP A 34 7.16 2.71 9.28
N ARG A 35 7.61 3.41 8.23
CA ARG A 35 6.98 4.66 7.78
C ARG A 35 5.86 4.42 6.79
N VAL A 36 5.87 3.27 6.13
CA VAL A 36 4.83 2.80 5.21
C VAL A 36 4.45 1.36 5.53
N ASN A 37 3.21 0.98 5.25
CA ASN A 37 2.72 -0.38 5.51
C ASN A 37 3.06 -1.34 4.37
N PHE A 38 3.05 -0.83 3.13
CA PHE A 38 3.27 -1.63 1.92
C PHE A 38 4.17 -0.88 0.93
N VAL A 39 4.76 -1.64 0.03
CA VAL A 39 5.54 -1.16 -1.10
C VAL A 39 5.05 -1.89 -2.35
N ALA A 40 4.84 -1.16 -3.44
CA ALA A 40 4.46 -1.76 -4.71
C ALA A 40 5.01 -0.94 -5.89
N ALA A 41 5.32 -1.62 -7.00
CA ALA A 41 5.63 -0.94 -8.25
C ALA A 41 4.40 -0.16 -8.76
N ALA A 42 4.62 0.90 -9.53
CA ALA A 42 3.62 1.71 -10.20
C ALA A 42 2.96 0.98 -11.39
N ASP A 43 2.61 -0.29 -11.20
CA ASP A 43 1.83 -1.09 -12.12
C ASP A 43 0.37 -1.09 -11.65
N TYR A 44 -0.49 -0.38 -12.38
CA TYR A 44 -1.90 -0.19 -12.05
C TYR A 44 -2.83 -1.16 -12.80
N ARG A 45 -2.27 -2.17 -13.48
CA ARG A 45 -3.07 -3.16 -14.21
C ARG A 45 -3.77 -4.10 -13.22
N GLU A 46 -4.90 -4.65 -13.66
CA GLU A 46 -5.65 -5.69 -12.95
C GLU A 46 -4.73 -6.88 -12.59
N GLY A 47 -4.82 -7.36 -11.35
CA GLY A 47 -4.02 -8.49 -10.85
C GLY A 47 -2.56 -8.15 -10.50
N SER A 48 -2.13 -6.90 -10.67
CA SER A 48 -0.82 -6.44 -10.19
C SER A 48 -0.74 -6.41 -8.66
N ALA A 49 0.47 -6.34 -8.12
CA ALA A 49 0.67 -6.22 -6.67
C ALA A 49 -0.04 -4.99 -6.08
N LEU A 50 0.01 -3.85 -6.77
CA LEU A 50 -0.64 -2.63 -6.30
C LEU A 50 -2.17 -2.78 -6.28
N ASP A 51 -2.75 -3.37 -7.34
CA ASP A 51 -4.19 -3.66 -7.42
C ASP A 51 -4.65 -4.55 -6.25
N LEU A 52 -3.97 -5.67 -6.03
CA LEU A 52 -4.32 -6.62 -4.97
C LEU A 52 -4.20 -6.00 -3.57
N ILE A 53 -3.17 -5.19 -3.32
CA ILE A 53 -3.01 -4.49 -2.03
C ILE A 53 -4.17 -3.52 -1.82
N VAL A 54 -4.52 -2.71 -2.83
CA VAL A 54 -5.60 -1.73 -2.72
C VAL A 54 -6.95 -2.41 -2.48
N LYS A 55 -7.28 -3.45 -3.27
CA LYS A 55 -8.49 -4.25 -3.09
C LYS A 55 -8.55 -4.86 -1.70
N GLY A 56 -7.47 -5.49 -1.24
CA GLY A 56 -7.38 -6.06 0.11
C GLY A 56 -7.59 -5.02 1.23
N LEU A 57 -7.01 -3.83 1.09
CA LEU A 57 -7.20 -2.74 2.05
C LEU A 57 -8.64 -2.25 2.09
N ILE A 58 -9.27 -2.04 0.93
CA ILE A 58 -10.68 -1.64 0.85
C ILE A 58 -11.56 -2.73 1.46
N GLY A 59 -11.31 -4.00 1.14
CA GLY A 59 -12.03 -5.13 1.71
C GLY A 59 -11.94 -5.17 3.23
N ARG A 60 -10.75 -4.94 3.78
CA ARG A 60 -10.54 -4.86 5.24
C ARG A 60 -11.31 -3.69 5.86
N MET A 61 -11.33 -2.52 5.21
CA MET A 61 -12.07 -1.36 5.68
C MET A 61 -13.58 -1.61 5.66
N ALA A 62 -14.10 -2.24 4.60
CA ALA A 62 -15.49 -2.63 4.49
C ALA A 62 -15.89 -3.58 5.62
N ILE A 63 -15.12 -4.65 5.84
CA ILE A 63 -15.36 -5.62 6.93
C ILE A 63 -15.35 -4.91 8.29
N SER A 64 -14.37 -4.03 8.53
CA SER A 64 -14.27 -3.25 9.77
C SER A 64 -15.47 -2.31 9.99
N ALA A 65 -16.10 -1.85 8.90
CA ALA A 65 -17.29 -1.01 8.94
C ALA A 65 -18.60 -1.81 9.04
N GLY A 66 -18.54 -3.15 9.07
CA GLY A 66 -19.73 -4.02 9.07
C GLY A 66 -20.36 -4.23 7.70
N THR A 67 -19.65 -3.88 6.62
CA THR A 67 -20.09 -4.08 5.24
C THR A 67 -19.36 -5.27 4.64
N VAL A 68 -20.10 -6.17 3.99
CA VAL A 68 -19.50 -7.22 3.17
C VAL A 68 -19.36 -6.65 1.75
N PRO A 69 -18.14 -6.52 1.19
CA PRO A 69 -18.00 -6.08 -0.18
C PRO A 69 -18.58 -7.15 -1.11
N ASP A 70 -19.54 -6.78 -1.96
CA ASP A 70 -20.27 -7.71 -2.82
C ASP A 70 -19.35 -8.41 -3.83
N VAL A 71 -18.26 -7.77 -4.28
CA VAL A 71 -17.20 -8.35 -5.12
C VAL A 71 -15.96 -7.43 -5.04
N LEU A 72 -14.75 -8.00 -4.96
CA LEU A 72 -13.48 -7.31 -5.25
C LEU A 72 -12.85 -7.90 -6.52
#